data_AF-A0A3T0L0H7-F1
#
_entry.id   AF-A0A3T0L0H7-F1
#
_cell.length_a   1.000
_cell.length_b   1.000
_cell.length_c   1.000
_cell.angle_alpha   90.00
_cell.angle_beta   90.00
_cell.angle_gamma   90.00
#
_symmetry.space_group_name_H-M   'P 1'
#
loop_
_entity.id
_entity.type
_entity.pdbx_description
1 polymer ?
#
loop_
_entity_poly.entity_id
_entity_poly.type
_entity_poly.pdbx_seq_one_letter_code
_entity_poly.pdbx_strand_id
1 'polypeptide(L)'
;MENNNLKTLFKIFRISDYQRGYVWGFYNVKNIKKAVKVYFYMLNPEKSNYSNEIKEWLKKLNIIGFRAFKPLIMAVLMKYDNLEKDKILEVLKLAELYIFLVFIISKRRGYTGNSRFYRYANDFHKNKDVDKLIEKIKNELYEDENTYRWVAINNFIDEIDNLFKNYDGWYSWKYLNYFLYEYEIYLQKEKFKEETQKVKWDDINKDSIEHIYPETSNLECWKKIFKGKNRKYLHSLGNLLLLSISKNASLGKKCFEDKKERYKNGSYSEIEVARYEKWTPKEIYERGMKLLDFLSDRWDIEIDEETKEKLLFGKNR
;
A
#
# COMPACT_ATOMS: atom_id res chain seq x y z
N MET A 1 19.93 -27.56 26.84
CA MET A 1 20.07 -26.08 26.95
C MET A 1 19.58 -25.32 25.71
N GLU A 2 19.56 -25.90 24.50
CA GLU A 2 19.10 -25.20 23.27
C GLU A 2 17.60 -24.86 23.22
N ASN A 3 16.73 -25.70 23.79
CA ASN A 3 15.27 -25.50 23.73
C ASN A 3 14.76 -24.26 24.49
N ASN A 4 15.48 -23.80 25.52
CA ASN A 4 15.10 -22.60 26.27
C ASN A 4 15.45 -21.31 25.52
N ASN A 5 16.52 -21.31 24.71
CA ASN A 5 16.88 -20.16 23.89
C ASN A 5 15.86 -19.94 22.77
N LEU A 6 15.38 -20.99 22.12
CA LEU A 6 14.38 -20.90 21.04
C LEU A 6 13.04 -20.33 21.53
N LYS A 7 12.53 -20.80 22.68
CA LYS A 7 11.28 -20.27 23.26
C LYS A 7 11.38 -18.78 23.61
N THR A 8 12.49 -18.35 24.20
CA THR A 8 12.76 -16.94 24.51
C THR A 8 12.83 -16.10 23.23
N LEU A 9 13.49 -16.63 22.20
CA LEU A 9 13.64 -15.96 20.90
C LEU A 9 12.29 -15.81 20.17
N PHE A 10 11.44 -16.83 20.18
CA PHE A 10 10.09 -16.75 19.60
C PHE A 10 9.18 -15.77 20.34
N LYS A 11 9.37 -15.62 21.66
CA LYS A 11 8.66 -14.63 22.48
C LYS A 11 9.12 -13.21 22.14
N ILE A 12 10.43 -13.00 21.96
CA ILE A 12 11.00 -11.71 21.51
C ILE A 12 10.47 -11.32 20.13
N PHE A 13 10.38 -12.28 19.21
CA PHE A 13 9.94 -12.01 17.83
C PHE A 13 8.43 -12.11 17.61
N ARG A 14 7.62 -12.32 18.67
CA ARG A 14 6.16 -12.50 18.61
C ARG A 14 5.73 -13.54 17.57
N ILE A 15 6.48 -14.63 17.44
CA ILE A 15 6.15 -15.74 16.54
C ILE A 15 5.16 -16.66 17.28
N SER A 16 3.93 -16.75 16.76
CA SER A 16 2.86 -17.56 17.35
C SER A 16 3.24 -19.04 17.39
N ASP A 17 2.73 -19.80 18.37
CA ASP A 17 3.05 -21.22 18.54
C ASP A 17 2.80 -22.05 17.28
N TYR A 18 1.73 -21.74 16.55
CA TYR A 18 1.40 -22.37 15.28
C TYR A 18 2.46 -22.12 14.19
N GLN A 19 3.11 -20.95 14.17
CA GLN A 19 4.16 -20.62 13.17
C GLN A 19 5.52 -21.28 13.47
N ARG A 20 5.71 -21.83 14.68
CA ARG A 20 6.99 -22.42 15.11
C ARG A 20 7.26 -23.77 14.44
N GLY A 21 6.23 -24.57 14.16
CA GLY A 21 6.39 -25.89 13.54
C GLY A 21 6.72 -25.87 12.05
N TYR A 22 6.32 -24.83 11.32
CA TYR A 22 6.39 -24.83 9.83
C TYR A 22 7.72 -24.40 9.24
N VAL A 23 8.58 -23.76 10.03
CA VAL A 23 9.88 -23.26 9.55
C VAL A 23 11.04 -23.80 10.40
N TRP A 24 10.81 -24.36 11.59
CA TRP A 24 11.89 -24.52 12.59
C TRP A 24 12.12 -25.95 13.10
N GLY A 25 11.59 -26.96 12.41
CA GLY A 25 11.53 -28.35 12.89
C GLY A 25 12.86 -29.00 13.30
N PHE A 26 14.00 -28.62 12.72
CA PHE A 26 15.33 -29.13 13.10
C PHE A 26 16.42 -28.10 12.77
N TYR A 27 16.82 -27.26 13.73
CA TYR A 27 17.75 -26.17 13.47
C TYR A 27 18.99 -26.24 14.37
N ASN A 28 20.17 -26.34 13.75
CA ASN A 28 21.47 -26.08 14.37
C ASN A 28 21.63 -24.56 14.64
N VAL A 29 22.40 -24.18 15.65
CA VAL A 29 22.61 -22.78 16.13
C VAL A 29 22.95 -21.79 15.00
N LYS A 30 23.70 -22.22 13.98
CA LYS A 30 24.05 -21.38 12.81
C LYS A 30 22.80 -20.94 12.01
N ASN A 31 21.82 -21.83 11.84
CA ASN A 31 20.60 -21.50 11.13
C ASN A 31 19.70 -20.55 11.95
N ILE A 32 19.71 -20.67 13.28
CA ILE A 32 18.99 -19.73 14.17
C ILE A 32 19.59 -18.32 14.06
N LYS A 33 20.92 -18.18 14.14
CA LYS A 33 21.59 -16.88 13.98
C LYS A 33 21.27 -16.21 12.64
N LYS A 34 21.33 -16.98 11.55
CA LYS A 34 20.99 -16.47 10.21
C LYS A 34 19.53 -16.03 10.16
N ALA A 35 18.62 -16.83 10.70
CA ALA A 35 17.20 -16.56 10.66
C ALA A 35 16.81 -15.33 11.50
N VAL A 36 17.42 -15.13 12.67
CA VAL A 36 17.32 -13.89 13.46
C VAL A 36 17.73 -12.67 12.63
N LYS A 37 18.87 -12.76 11.96
CA LYS A 37 19.40 -11.67 11.11
C LYS A 37 18.44 -11.34 9.96
N VAL A 38 17.94 -12.36 9.25
CA VAL A 38 16.97 -12.19 8.16
C VAL A 38 15.68 -11.56 8.67
N TYR A 39 15.14 -12.05 9.79
CA TYR A 39 13.93 -11.49 10.38
C TYR A 39 14.12 -10.02 10.79
N PHE A 40 15.27 -9.69 11.39
CA PHE A 40 15.60 -8.31 11.73
C PHE A 40 15.67 -7.42 10.48
N TYR A 41 16.31 -7.89 9.40
CA TYR A 41 16.40 -7.17 8.13
C TYR A 41 15.05 -7.01 7.43
N MET A 42 14.16 -8.01 7.50
CA MET A 42 12.80 -7.88 6.98
C MET A 42 12.04 -6.73 7.62
N LEU A 43 12.20 -6.54 8.94
CA LEU A 43 11.54 -5.46 9.68
C LEU A 43 12.30 -4.14 9.66
N ASN A 44 13.59 -4.18 9.31
CA ASN A 44 14.46 -3.01 9.25
C ASN A 44 15.27 -3.02 7.94
N PRO A 45 14.62 -2.86 6.78
CA PRO A 45 15.29 -3.08 5.49
C PRO A 45 16.50 -2.17 5.30
N GLU A 46 16.47 -0.95 5.84
CA GLU A 46 17.59 0.00 5.77
C GLU A 46 18.89 -0.51 6.41
N LYS A 47 18.77 -1.34 7.46
CA LYS A 47 19.92 -1.92 8.17
C LYS A 47 20.46 -3.18 7.48
N SER A 48 19.85 -3.60 6.38
CA SER A 48 20.26 -4.77 5.60
C SER A 48 21.24 -4.40 4.51
N ASN A 49 21.96 -5.41 4.01
CA ASN A 49 22.77 -5.32 2.80
C ASN A 49 21.95 -5.62 1.53
N TYR A 50 20.62 -5.66 1.59
CA TYR A 50 19.80 -5.92 0.41
C TYR A 50 19.87 -4.79 -0.61
N SER A 51 19.56 -5.08 -1.88
CA SER A 51 19.40 -4.05 -2.90
C SER A 51 18.31 -3.04 -2.53
N ASN A 52 18.38 -1.82 -3.06
CA ASN A 52 17.39 -0.78 -2.80
C ASN A 52 15.97 -1.23 -3.20
N GLU A 53 15.83 -1.99 -4.28
CA GLU A 53 14.55 -2.55 -4.73
C GLU A 53 13.96 -3.52 -3.68
N ILE A 54 14.77 -4.45 -3.15
CA ILE A 54 14.30 -5.38 -2.11
C ILE A 54 13.93 -4.60 -0.85
N LYS A 55 14.73 -3.61 -0.46
CA LYS A 55 14.46 -2.76 0.70
C LYS A 55 13.12 -2.05 0.56
N GLU A 56 12.84 -1.49 -0.61
CA GLU A 56 11.59 -0.80 -0.89
C GLU A 56 10.38 -1.75 -0.80
N TRP A 57 10.43 -2.92 -1.40
CA TRP A 57 9.33 -3.89 -1.30
C TRP A 57 9.12 -4.43 0.12
N LEU A 58 10.20 -4.63 0.88
CA LEU A 58 10.08 -4.97 2.31
C LEU A 58 9.46 -3.83 3.12
N LYS A 59 9.77 -2.56 2.81
CA LYS A 59 9.10 -1.40 3.43
C LYS A 59 7.60 -1.41 3.14
N LYS A 60 7.20 -1.61 1.87
CA LYS A 60 5.79 -1.74 1.48
C LYS A 60 5.06 -2.80 2.32
N LEU A 61 5.67 -3.97 2.48
CA LEU A 61 5.10 -5.06 3.30
C LEU A 61 5.12 -4.79 4.81
N ASN A 62 6.05 -3.98 5.33
CA ASN A 62 5.99 -3.49 6.71
C ASN A 62 4.78 -2.57 6.93
N ILE A 63 4.40 -1.79 5.91
CA ILE A 63 3.28 -0.83 5.97
C ILE A 63 1.93 -1.55 5.93
N ILE A 64 1.70 -2.37 4.90
CA ILE A 64 0.42 -3.07 4.73
C ILE A 64 0.30 -4.33 5.61
N GLY A 65 1.44 -4.80 6.12
CA GLY A 65 1.60 -5.94 7.00
C GLY A 65 1.80 -7.26 6.25
N PHE A 66 2.86 -7.99 6.58
CA PHE A 66 3.22 -9.28 5.94
C PHE A 66 2.16 -10.40 6.04
N ARG A 67 1.29 -10.38 7.05
CA ARG A 67 0.23 -11.40 7.28
C ARG A 67 0.75 -12.83 7.13
N ALA A 68 0.04 -13.67 6.36
CA ALA A 68 0.37 -15.07 6.11
C ALA A 68 1.73 -15.28 5.40
N PHE A 69 2.22 -14.26 4.67
CA PHE A 69 3.44 -14.34 3.89
C PHE A 69 4.70 -14.17 4.74
N LYS A 70 4.60 -13.73 5.99
CA LYS A 70 5.77 -13.50 6.85
C LYS A 70 6.73 -14.70 6.94
N PRO A 71 6.28 -15.92 7.31
CA PRO A 71 7.18 -17.08 7.34
C PRO A 71 7.69 -17.48 5.94
N LEU A 72 6.89 -17.25 4.90
CA LEU A 72 7.26 -17.58 3.53
C LEU A 72 8.39 -16.68 3.00
N ILE A 73 8.23 -15.37 3.12
CA ILE A 73 9.24 -14.37 2.75
C ILE A 73 10.53 -14.60 3.56
N MET A 74 10.39 -14.93 4.84
CA MET A 74 11.53 -15.29 5.68
C MET A 74 12.28 -16.50 5.12
N ALA A 75 11.57 -17.56 4.71
CA ALA A 75 12.19 -18.74 4.12
C ALA A 75 12.94 -18.41 2.80
N VAL A 76 12.34 -17.57 1.95
CA VAL A 76 12.94 -17.09 0.69
C VAL A 76 14.22 -16.30 0.95
N LEU A 77 14.20 -15.33 1.87
CA LEU A 77 15.37 -14.52 2.24
C LEU A 77 16.43 -15.27 3.04
N MET A 78 16.07 -16.40 3.65
CA MET A 78 17.04 -17.32 4.23
C MET A 78 17.82 -18.10 3.16
N LYS A 79 17.22 -18.31 1.99
CA LYS A 79 17.82 -19.05 0.89
C LYS A 79 18.58 -18.13 -0.07
N TYR A 80 17.96 -17.02 -0.46
CA TYR A 80 18.44 -16.12 -1.50
C TYR A 80 19.01 -14.83 -0.91
N ASP A 81 19.90 -14.21 -1.68
CA ASP A 81 20.46 -12.88 -1.42
C ASP A 81 20.39 -12.01 -2.69
N ASN A 82 21.16 -10.93 -2.75
CA ASN A 82 21.14 -9.99 -3.87
C ASN A 82 21.51 -10.61 -5.23
N LEU A 83 22.24 -11.74 -5.26
CA LEU A 83 22.58 -12.42 -6.51
C LEU A 83 21.33 -12.99 -7.19
N GLU A 84 20.31 -13.33 -6.41
CA GLU A 84 19.04 -13.86 -6.89
C GLU A 84 17.89 -12.87 -6.60
N LYS A 85 18.19 -11.57 -6.74
CA LYS A 85 17.26 -10.48 -6.38
C LYS A 85 15.92 -10.58 -7.09
N ASP A 86 15.89 -10.99 -8.36
CA ASP A 86 14.65 -10.95 -9.17
C ASP A 86 13.63 -11.97 -8.66
N LYS A 87 14.09 -13.15 -8.23
CA LYS A 87 13.27 -14.17 -7.56
C LYS A 87 12.69 -13.67 -6.23
N ILE A 88 13.51 -12.96 -5.44
CA ILE A 88 13.04 -12.34 -4.19
C ILE A 88 11.96 -11.30 -4.52
N LEU A 89 12.23 -10.41 -5.47
CA LEU A 89 11.34 -9.32 -5.85
C LEU A 89 9.99 -9.85 -6.36
N GLU A 90 9.97 -10.91 -7.17
CA GLU A 90 8.72 -11.50 -7.65
C GLU A 90 7.87 -12.02 -6.48
N VAL A 91 8.46 -12.73 -5.52
CA VAL A 91 7.74 -13.19 -4.32
C VAL A 91 7.22 -12.02 -3.48
N LEU A 92 8.02 -10.97 -3.28
CA LEU A 92 7.59 -9.80 -2.51
C LEU A 92 6.44 -9.04 -3.21
N LYS A 93 6.51 -8.89 -4.53
CA LYS A 93 5.47 -8.26 -5.36
C LYS A 93 4.17 -9.04 -5.31
N LEU A 94 4.22 -10.36 -5.49
CA LEU A 94 3.04 -11.23 -5.39
C LEU A 94 2.44 -11.23 -3.99
N ALA A 95 3.28 -11.19 -2.94
CA ALA A 95 2.81 -11.05 -1.58
C ALA A 95 2.08 -9.72 -1.36
N GLU A 96 2.64 -8.61 -1.85
CA GLU A 96 2.01 -7.28 -1.76
C GLU A 96 0.66 -7.26 -2.49
N LEU A 97 0.64 -7.72 -3.75
CA LEU A 97 -0.56 -7.81 -4.57
C LEU A 97 -1.65 -8.64 -3.89
N TYR A 98 -1.33 -9.87 -3.44
CA TYR A 98 -2.29 -10.70 -2.71
C TYR A 98 -2.79 -9.98 -1.46
N ILE A 99 -1.89 -9.35 -0.69
CA ILE A 99 -2.29 -8.71 0.56
C ILE A 99 -3.24 -7.54 0.30
N PHE A 100 -2.95 -6.75 -0.72
CA PHE A 100 -3.78 -5.62 -1.12
C PHE A 100 -5.14 -6.10 -1.60
N LEU A 101 -5.18 -7.02 -2.55
CA LEU A 101 -6.43 -7.51 -3.14
C LEU A 101 -7.30 -8.26 -2.14
N VAL A 102 -6.72 -9.19 -1.38
CA VAL A 102 -7.49 -10.08 -0.50
C VAL A 102 -7.91 -9.37 0.79
N PHE A 103 -7.04 -8.56 1.39
CA PHE A 103 -7.33 -7.99 2.71
C PHE A 103 -7.68 -6.50 2.69
N ILE A 104 -7.19 -5.72 1.71
CA ILE A 104 -7.48 -4.29 1.63
C ILE A 104 -8.74 -4.06 0.80
N ILE A 105 -8.78 -4.54 -0.46
CA ILE A 105 -9.93 -4.43 -1.34
C ILE A 105 -11.07 -5.35 -0.89
N SER A 106 -10.79 -6.65 -0.76
CA SER A 106 -11.86 -7.64 -0.53
C SER A 106 -12.26 -7.80 0.93
N LYS A 107 -11.55 -7.13 1.84
CA LYS A 107 -11.82 -7.11 3.29
C LYS A 107 -11.98 -8.52 3.90
N ARG A 108 -11.28 -9.53 3.34
CA ARG A 108 -11.36 -10.90 3.87
C ARG A 108 -10.76 -10.96 5.28
N ARG A 109 -11.14 -12.00 6.02
CA ARG A 109 -10.65 -12.24 7.39
C ARG A 109 -9.12 -12.34 7.39
N GLY A 110 -8.48 -11.80 8.42
CA GLY A 110 -7.00 -11.70 8.48
C GLY A 110 -6.23 -13.02 8.47
N TYR A 111 -6.92 -14.16 8.56
CA TYR A 111 -6.34 -15.51 8.50
C TYR A 111 -6.61 -16.26 7.19
N THR A 112 -7.28 -15.63 6.21
CA THR A 112 -7.55 -16.24 4.90
C THR A 112 -6.25 -16.70 4.25
N GLY A 113 -6.17 -17.99 3.94
CA GLY A 113 -5.01 -18.61 3.29
C GLY A 113 -3.84 -18.98 4.22
N ASN A 114 -3.89 -18.66 5.53
CA ASN A 114 -2.76 -18.90 6.46
C ASN A 114 -2.20 -20.32 6.39
N SER A 115 -3.07 -21.34 6.49
CA SER A 115 -2.66 -22.75 6.48
C SER A 115 -1.97 -23.15 5.17
N ARG A 116 -2.35 -22.56 4.04
CA ARG A 116 -1.75 -22.82 2.73
C ARG A 116 -0.39 -22.14 2.60
N PHE A 117 -0.29 -20.86 2.93
CA PHE A 117 1.00 -20.14 2.87
C PHE A 117 2.04 -20.70 3.85
N TYR A 118 1.62 -21.19 5.02
CA TYR A 118 2.55 -21.84 5.95
C TYR A 118 3.03 -23.20 5.42
N ARG A 119 2.15 -23.95 4.75
CA ARG A 119 2.55 -25.17 4.03
C ARG A 119 3.52 -24.85 2.90
N TYR A 120 3.28 -23.79 2.13
CA TYR A 120 4.17 -23.36 1.06
C TYR A 120 5.54 -22.95 1.59
N ALA A 121 5.60 -22.27 2.75
CA ALA A 121 6.87 -21.95 3.41
C ALA A 121 7.66 -23.20 3.78
N ASN A 122 6.98 -24.22 4.31
CA ASN A 122 7.59 -25.51 4.65
C ASN A 122 8.03 -26.29 3.40
N ASP A 123 7.20 -26.35 2.36
CA ASP A 123 7.51 -27.01 1.10
C ASP A 123 8.72 -26.35 0.42
N PHE A 124 8.75 -25.01 0.38
CA PHE A 124 9.87 -24.24 -0.15
C PHE A 124 11.13 -24.46 0.68
N HIS A 125 11.03 -24.51 2.02
CA HIS A 125 12.18 -24.80 2.87
C HIS A 125 12.84 -26.15 2.54
N LYS A 126 12.03 -27.18 2.23
CA LYS A 126 12.50 -28.51 1.85
C LYS A 126 13.06 -28.56 0.43
N ASN A 127 12.31 -28.06 -0.55
CA ASN A 127 12.60 -28.26 -1.97
C ASN A 127 13.43 -27.13 -2.60
N LYS A 128 13.38 -25.93 -2.01
CA LYS A 128 14.09 -24.71 -2.45
C LYS A 128 13.81 -24.30 -3.91
N ASP A 129 12.63 -24.65 -4.38
CA ASP A 129 12.13 -24.35 -5.72
C ASP A 129 11.23 -23.11 -5.64
N VAL A 130 11.78 -21.96 -6.06
CA VAL A 130 11.07 -20.68 -6.01
C VAL A 130 10.07 -20.51 -7.14
N ASP A 131 10.32 -21.12 -8.29
CA ASP A 131 9.46 -20.99 -9.46
C ASP A 131 8.13 -21.72 -9.20
N LYS A 132 8.21 -22.92 -8.63
CA LYS A 132 7.04 -23.65 -8.13
C LYS A 132 6.32 -22.92 -6.99
N LEU A 133 7.05 -22.19 -6.15
CA LEU A 133 6.44 -21.38 -5.10
C LEU A 133 5.64 -20.22 -5.71
N ILE A 134 6.23 -19.51 -6.65
CA ILE A 134 5.62 -18.40 -7.39
C ILE A 134 4.33 -18.88 -8.06
N GLU A 135 4.38 -20.01 -8.75
CA GLU A 135 3.21 -20.64 -9.39
C GLU A 135 2.10 -20.93 -8.36
N LYS A 136 2.46 -21.52 -7.21
CA LYS A 136 1.50 -21.76 -6.11
C LYS A 136 0.86 -20.48 -5.58
N ILE A 137 1.61 -19.38 -5.45
CA ILE A 137 1.07 -18.10 -4.99
C ILE A 137 0.11 -17.52 -6.04
N LYS A 138 0.48 -17.55 -7.32
CA LYS A 138 -0.39 -17.13 -8.43
C LYS A 138 -1.69 -17.94 -8.43
N ASN A 139 -1.61 -19.27 -8.33
CA ASN A 139 -2.78 -20.16 -8.24
C ASN A 139 -3.64 -19.97 -6.98
N GLU A 140 -3.12 -19.33 -5.92
CA GLU A 140 -3.91 -18.94 -4.76
C GLU A 140 -4.63 -17.61 -4.96
N LEU A 141 -4.01 -16.69 -5.71
CA LEU A 141 -4.55 -15.38 -6.00
C LEU A 141 -5.64 -15.46 -7.08
N TYR A 142 -5.38 -16.28 -8.11
CA TYR A 142 -6.18 -16.38 -9.31
C TYR A 142 -6.92 -17.73 -9.42
N GLU A 143 -8.08 -17.73 -10.08
CA GLU A 143 -8.84 -18.91 -10.52
C GLU A 143 -8.41 -19.38 -11.91
N ASP A 144 -8.17 -18.43 -12.82
CA ASP A 144 -7.56 -18.60 -14.15
C ASP A 144 -6.52 -17.48 -14.38
N GLU A 145 -5.85 -17.41 -15.53
CA GLU A 145 -4.78 -16.43 -15.75
C GLU A 145 -5.15 -14.96 -15.44
N ASN A 146 -6.45 -14.59 -15.49
CA ASN A 146 -6.89 -13.21 -15.29
C ASN A 146 -7.99 -13.04 -14.22
N THR A 147 -8.63 -14.13 -13.75
CA THR A 147 -9.70 -14.05 -12.75
C THR A 147 -9.19 -14.22 -11.34
N TYR A 148 -9.55 -13.32 -10.43
CA TYR A 148 -9.15 -13.38 -9.04
C TYR A 148 -10.09 -14.23 -8.16
N ARG A 149 -9.52 -15.23 -7.47
CA ARG A 149 -10.25 -16.11 -6.56
C ARG A 149 -10.88 -15.39 -5.36
N TRP A 150 -10.15 -14.45 -4.79
CA TRP A 150 -10.52 -13.85 -3.50
C TRP A 150 -11.08 -12.44 -3.63
N VAL A 151 -11.00 -11.83 -4.82
CA VAL A 151 -11.37 -10.44 -5.04
C VAL A 151 -12.89 -10.27 -4.91
N ALA A 152 -13.29 -9.31 -4.09
CA ALA A 152 -14.69 -8.97 -3.86
C ALA A 152 -14.84 -7.45 -3.82
N ILE A 153 -14.93 -6.83 -4.99
CA ILE A 153 -14.98 -5.36 -5.12
C ILE A 153 -16.16 -4.74 -4.37
N ASN A 154 -17.30 -5.43 -4.32
CA ASN A 154 -18.48 -4.95 -3.57
C ASN A 154 -18.20 -4.69 -2.09
N ASN A 155 -17.32 -5.49 -1.46
CA ASN A 155 -16.91 -5.26 -0.08
C ASN A 155 -16.10 -3.95 0.06
N PHE A 156 -15.31 -3.61 -0.96
CA PHE A 156 -14.57 -2.35 -1.00
C PHE A 156 -15.54 -1.17 -1.15
N ILE A 157 -16.53 -1.28 -2.04
CA ILE A 157 -17.54 -0.25 -2.21
C ILE A 157 -18.31 -0.03 -0.90
N ASP A 158 -18.70 -1.10 -0.20
CA ASP A 158 -19.38 -1.00 1.10
C ASP A 158 -18.50 -0.33 2.16
N GLU A 159 -17.20 -0.63 2.20
CA GLU A 159 -16.25 0.04 3.09
C GLU A 159 -16.19 1.54 2.79
N ILE A 160 -15.96 1.93 1.54
CA ILE A 160 -15.83 3.34 1.16
C ILE A 160 -17.14 4.09 1.41
N ASP A 161 -18.28 3.48 1.09
CA ASP A 161 -19.60 4.03 1.39
C ASP A 161 -19.81 4.24 2.90
N ASN A 162 -19.41 3.27 3.72
CA ASN A 162 -19.44 3.40 5.18
C ASN A 162 -18.52 4.52 5.69
N LEU A 163 -17.35 4.72 5.08
CA LEU A 163 -16.45 5.83 5.42
C LEU A 163 -17.09 7.18 5.06
N PHE A 164 -17.78 7.27 3.92
CA PHE A 164 -18.53 8.47 3.57
C PHE A 164 -19.73 8.72 4.48
N LYS A 165 -20.41 7.67 4.93
CA LYS A 165 -21.58 7.75 5.83
C LYS A 165 -21.21 8.17 7.25
N ASN A 166 -20.16 7.59 7.80
CA ASN A 166 -19.88 7.67 9.23
C ASN A 166 -18.61 8.48 9.57
N TYR A 167 -17.79 8.82 8.58
CA TYR A 167 -16.49 9.47 8.75
C TYR A 167 -16.21 10.47 7.61
N ASP A 168 -14.93 10.74 7.34
CA ASP A 168 -14.45 11.69 6.35
C ASP A 168 -14.09 10.99 5.03
N GLY A 169 -14.94 10.07 4.54
CA GLY A 169 -14.75 9.42 3.23
C GLY A 169 -13.35 8.83 3.01
N TRP A 170 -12.74 9.12 1.85
CA TRP A 170 -11.38 8.65 1.53
C TRP A 170 -10.33 9.16 2.51
N TYR A 171 -10.52 10.35 3.08
CA TYR A 171 -9.58 10.86 4.08
C TYR A 171 -9.49 9.89 5.27
N SER A 172 -10.60 9.28 5.70
CA SER A 172 -10.60 8.29 6.78
C SER A 172 -10.12 6.89 6.36
N TRP A 173 -9.85 6.64 5.08
CA TRP A 173 -9.42 5.32 4.63
C TRP A 173 -8.01 4.99 5.15
N LYS A 174 -7.91 3.87 5.87
CA LYS A 174 -6.67 3.42 6.53
C LYS A 174 -5.46 3.35 5.60
N TYR A 175 -5.68 3.05 4.33
CA TYR A 175 -4.61 2.81 3.36
C TYR A 175 -4.41 3.99 2.39
N LEU A 176 -5.04 5.14 2.64
CA LEU A 176 -4.90 6.33 1.78
C LEU A 176 -3.44 6.76 1.61
N ASN A 177 -2.68 6.84 2.69
CA ASN A 177 -1.26 7.24 2.63
C ASN A 177 -0.45 6.28 1.77
N TYR A 178 -0.70 4.97 1.90
CA TYR A 178 -0.04 3.96 1.09
C TYR A 178 -0.40 4.09 -0.39
N PHE A 179 -1.69 4.26 -0.68
CA PHE A 179 -2.17 4.49 -2.04
C PHE A 179 -1.55 5.73 -2.70
N LEU A 180 -1.58 6.88 -2.02
CA LEU A 180 -1.00 8.11 -2.56
C LEU A 180 0.52 8.02 -2.69
N TYR A 181 1.21 7.26 -1.82
CA TYR A 181 2.63 6.99 -1.96
C TYR A 181 2.91 6.16 -3.21
N GLU A 182 2.14 5.10 -3.48
CA GLU A 182 2.29 4.33 -4.72
C GLU A 182 2.00 5.21 -5.95
N TYR A 183 1.03 6.12 -5.88
CA TYR A 183 0.77 7.08 -6.96
C TYR A 183 1.94 8.04 -7.19
N GLU A 184 2.56 8.54 -6.13
CA GLU A 184 3.76 9.38 -6.22
C GLU A 184 4.92 8.62 -6.89
N ILE A 185 5.13 7.35 -6.54
CA ILE A 185 6.15 6.50 -7.17
C ILE A 185 5.82 6.22 -8.64
N TYR A 186 4.54 6.03 -8.98
CA TYR A 186 4.09 5.89 -10.37
C TYR A 186 4.36 7.15 -11.18
N LEU A 187 4.00 8.32 -10.65
CA LEU A 187 4.28 9.59 -11.32
C LEU A 187 5.78 9.76 -11.55
N GLN A 188 6.60 9.49 -10.51
CA GLN A 188 8.05 9.54 -10.62
C GLN A 188 8.57 8.69 -11.78
N LYS A 189 8.21 7.40 -11.81
CA LYS A 189 8.82 6.41 -12.73
C LYS A 189 8.22 6.45 -14.13
N GLU A 190 6.90 6.55 -14.24
CA GLU A 190 6.18 6.36 -15.51
C GLU A 190 5.84 7.67 -16.22
N LYS A 191 5.52 8.73 -15.45
CA LYS A 191 5.09 10.02 -16.03
C LYS A 191 6.23 11.02 -16.18
N PHE A 192 6.98 11.24 -15.11
CA PHE A 192 8.10 12.18 -15.08
C PHE A 192 9.41 11.53 -15.50
N LYS A 193 9.56 10.21 -15.30
CA LYS A 193 10.76 9.42 -15.64
C LYS A 193 12.02 9.97 -14.97
N GLU A 194 11.89 10.27 -13.68
CA GLU A 194 12.93 10.88 -12.85
C GLU A 194 13.49 9.87 -11.84
N GLU A 195 14.80 9.87 -11.65
CA GLU A 195 15.44 8.99 -10.65
C GLU A 195 15.27 9.50 -9.22
N THR A 196 15.06 10.80 -9.05
CA THR A 196 15.03 11.45 -7.73
C THR A 196 13.70 11.20 -7.03
N GLN A 197 13.73 10.47 -5.91
CA GLN A 197 12.57 10.34 -5.04
C GLN A 197 12.34 11.64 -4.26
N LYS A 198 11.22 12.33 -4.53
CA LYS A 198 10.85 13.59 -3.86
C LYS A 198 10.14 13.39 -2.51
N VAL A 199 9.51 12.24 -2.31
CA VAL A 199 8.77 11.91 -1.09
C VAL A 199 9.23 10.56 -0.55
N LYS A 200 9.69 10.52 0.69
CA LYS A 200 10.03 9.29 1.40
C LYS A 200 8.87 8.86 2.27
N TRP A 201 8.63 7.55 2.35
CA TRP A 201 7.56 7.02 3.20
C TRP A 201 7.66 7.48 4.67
N ASP A 202 8.87 7.56 5.22
CA ASP A 202 9.08 7.92 6.62
C ASP A 202 8.65 9.38 6.95
N ASP A 203 8.47 10.21 5.92
CA ASP A 203 7.98 11.59 6.04
C ASP A 203 6.44 11.69 5.92
N ILE A 204 5.75 10.57 5.66
CA ILE A 204 4.31 10.52 5.43
C ILE A 204 3.56 10.17 6.72
N ASN A 205 2.60 11.00 7.06
CA ASN A 205 1.64 10.74 8.13
C ASN A 205 0.26 11.32 7.78
N LYS A 206 -0.61 11.51 8.77
CA LYS A 206 -1.95 12.04 8.50
C LYS A 206 -1.90 13.51 8.07
N ASP A 207 -0.99 14.28 8.65
CA ASP A 207 -0.80 15.72 8.40
C ASP A 207 -0.06 15.99 7.08
N SER A 208 0.46 14.95 6.42
CA SER A 208 0.96 15.06 5.05
C SER A 208 -0.13 14.93 3.98
N ILE A 209 -1.40 14.77 4.36
CA ILE A 209 -2.51 14.78 3.40
C ILE A 209 -3.11 16.18 3.34
N GLU A 210 -3.03 16.78 2.16
CA GLU A 210 -3.63 18.08 1.87
C GLU A 210 -5.02 17.91 1.26
N HIS A 211 -5.91 18.82 1.65
CA HIS A 211 -7.20 19.04 1.00
C HIS A 211 -7.08 20.26 0.08
N ILE A 212 -7.06 20.04 -1.24
CA ILE A 212 -6.87 21.15 -2.19
C ILE A 212 -8.01 22.16 -2.02
N TYR A 213 -9.26 21.69 -2.14
CA TYR A 213 -10.42 22.37 -1.58
C TYR A 213 -10.48 22.09 -0.06
N PRO A 214 -10.25 23.09 0.81
CA PRO A 214 -10.07 22.88 2.24
C PRO A 214 -11.38 22.59 2.99
N GLU A 215 -11.30 21.83 4.09
CA GLU A 215 -12.46 21.48 4.95
C GLU A 215 -13.19 22.69 5.53
N THR A 216 -12.43 23.71 5.91
CA THR A 216 -12.99 24.97 6.40
C THR A 216 -12.40 26.11 5.61
N SER A 217 -13.21 26.83 4.85
CA SER A 217 -12.80 28.11 4.27
C SER A 217 -13.97 29.08 4.18
N ASN A 218 -13.69 30.32 4.59
CA ASN A 218 -14.60 31.44 4.43
C ASN A 218 -14.23 32.32 3.23
N LEU A 219 -13.19 31.93 2.47
CA LEU A 219 -12.69 32.69 1.34
C LEU A 219 -13.68 32.66 0.18
N GLU A 220 -13.85 33.81 -0.44
CA GLU A 220 -14.82 34.02 -1.51
C GLU A 220 -14.52 33.17 -2.75
N CYS A 221 -13.24 32.94 -3.06
CA CYS A 221 -12.82 32.08 -4.17
C CYS A 221 -13.42 30.66 -4.07
N TRP A 222 -13.45 30.09 -2.86
CA TRP A 222 -14.01 28.76 -2.63
C TRP A 222 -15.54 28.78 -2.56
N LYS A 223 -16.14 29.82 -1.95
CA LYS A 223 -17.61 29.96 -1.89
C LYS A 223 -18.27 30.11 -3.25
N LYS A 224 -17.62 30.81 -4.18
CA LYS A 224 -18.09 30.99 -5.56
C LYS A 224 -18.15 29.68 -6.34
N ILE A 225 -17.18 28.78 -6.09
CA ILE A 225 -17.05 27.49 -6.78
C ILE A 225 -17.91 26.42 -6.09
N PHE A 226 -17.81 26.35 -4.76
CA PHE A 226 -18.47 25.36 -3.92
C PHE A 226 -19.57 26.04 -3.10
N LYS A 227 -20.81 25.98 -3.61
CA LYS A 227 -21.98 26.50 -2.90
C LYS A 227 -22.25 25.63 -1.66
N GLY A 228 -22.08 26.19 -0.47
CA GLY A 228 -22.29 25.51 0.81
C GLY A 228 -21.21 24.47 1.15
N LYS A 229 -21.40 23.72 2.24
CA LYS A 229 -20.51 22.61 2.61
C LYS A 229 -20.77 21.41 1.71
N ASN A 230 -20.03 21.29 0.62
CA ASN A 230 -20.16 20.15 -0.27
C ASN A 230 -19.27 18.97 0.18
N ARG A 231 -19.77 18.19 1.14
CA ARG A 231 -19.08 17.01 1.70
C ARG A 231 -18.74 15.96 0.63
N LYS A 232 -19.50 15.90 -0.48
CA LYS A 232 -19.26 14.97 -1.58
C LYS A 232 -17.85 15.12 -2.16
N TYR A 233 -17.45 16.35 -2.47
CA TYR A 233 -16.15 16.63 -3.09
C TYR A 233 -15.02 16.79 -2.07
N LEU A 234 -15.33 17.30 -0.87
CA LEU A 234 -14.32 17.60 0.15
C LEU A 234 -13.43 16.40 0.48
N HIS A 235 -14.06 15.26 0.76
CA HIS A 235 -13.36 14.03 1.16
C HIS A 235 -13.27 12.98 0.05
N SER A 236 -13.48 13.41 -1.19
CA SER A 236 -13.30 12.56 -2.37
C SER A 236 -11.81 12.37 -2.67
N LEU A 237 -11.47 11.22 -3.26
CA LEU A 237 -10.10 10.86 -3.58
C LEU A 237 -9.38 11.92 -4.44
N GLY A 238 -10.09 12.50 -5.41
CA GLY A 238 -9.57 13.52 -6.31
C GLY A 238 -9.14 14.82 -5.61
N ASN A 239 -9.66 15.11 -4.42
CA ASN A 239 -9.32 16.32 -3.66
C ASN A 239 -8.15 16.14 -2.68
N LEU A 240 -7.60 14.92 -2.58
CA LEU A 240 -6.56 14.56 -1.62
C LEU A 240 -5.21 14.35 -2.33
N LEU A 241 -4.13 14.91 -1.80
CA LEU A 241 -2.76 14.69 -2.28
C LEU A 241 -1.75 14.65 -1.13
N LEU A 242 -0.59 14.05 -1.41
CA LEU A 242 0.57 14.08 -0.51
C LEU A 242 1.28 15.43 -0.59
N LEU A 243 1.58 15.97 0.59
CA LEU A 243 2.24 17.24 0.78
C LEU A 243 3.19 17.13 1.98
N SER A 244 4.35 17.79 1.95
CA SER A 244 5.17 17.86 3.16
C SER A 244 4.41 18.57 4.29
N ILE A 245 4.56 18.12 5.53
CA ILE A 245 3.82 18.64 6.69
C ILE A 245 3.99 20.16 6.82
N SER A 246 5.23 20.65 6.68
CA SER A 246 5.55 22.08 6.76
C SER A 246 4.86 22.89 5.66
N LYS A 247 4.82 22.37 4.43
CA LYS A 247 4.14 23.01 3.32
C LYS A 247 2.63 22.99 3.51
N ASN A 248 2.06 21.88 3.99
CA ASN A 248 0.64 21.74 4.28
C ASN A 248 0.17 22.78 5.30
N ALA A 249 0.88 22.90 6.41
CA ALA A 249 0.62 23.92 7.42
C ALA A 249 0.68 25.36 6.86
N SER A 250 1.61 25.63 5.94
CA SER A 250 1.78 26.97 5.34
C SER A 250 0.75 27.36 4.28
N LEU A 251 0.14 26.37 3.61
CA LEU A 251 -0.86 26.58 2.59
C LEU A 251 -2.25 26.76 3.19
N GLY A 252 -2.62 25.86 4.11
CA GLY A 252 -3.89 25.90 4.83
C GLY A 252 -5.09 26.16 3.91
N LYS A 253 -5.78 27.28 4.15
CA LYS A 253 -7.10 27.58 3.56
C LYS A 253 -7.05 28.45 2.31
N LYS A 254 -5.85 28.75 1.80
CA LYS A 254 -5.63 29.66 0.66
C LYS A 254 -6.40 29.22 -0.58
N CYS A 255 -6.60 30.16 -1.50
CA CYS A 255 -7.24 29.87 -2.79
C CYS A 255 -6.35 28.96 -3.63
N PHE A 256 -6.96 28.28 -4.60
CA PHE A 256 -6.23 27.36 -5.47
C PHE A 256 -5.03 28.02 -6.17
N GLU A 257 -5.18 29.26 -6.64
CA GLU A 257 -4.11 29.98 -7.34
C GLU A 257 -2.85 30.12 -6.47
N ASP A 258 -3.01 30.49 -5.20
CA ASP A 258 -1.89 30.58 -4.25
C ASP A 258 -1.27 29.21 -3.94
N LYS A 259 -2.13 28.18 -3.82
CA LYS A 259 -1.69 26.79 -3.56
C LYS A 259 -0.87 26.25 -4.73
N LYS A 260 -1.37 26.46 -5.95
CA LYS A 260 -0.78 26.06 -7.23
C LYS A 260 0.66 26.58 -7.37
N GLU A 261 0.93 27.83 -7.04
CA GLU A 261 2.30 28.37 -7.10
C GLU A 261 3.28 27.61 -6.20
N ARG A 262 2.83 27.12 -5.04
CA ARG A 262 3.67 26.32 -4.14
C ARG A 262 3.82 24.87 -4.60
N TYR A 263 2.83 24.34 -5.32
CA TYR A 263 2.83 22.97 -5.81
C TYR A 263 3.82 22.75 -6.97
N LYS A 264 4.12 23.78 -7.77
CA LYS A 264 5.04 23.69 -8.93
C LYS A 264 6.42 23.12 -8.64
N ASN A 265 6.90 23.22 -7.40
CA ASN A 265 8.20 22.73 -6.96
C ASN A 265 8.11 21.64 -5.88
N GLY A 266 6.96 20.96 -5.80
CA GLY A 266 6.66 19.96 -4.80
C GLY A 266 6.97 18.52 -5.20
N SER A 267 6.22 17.59 -4.58
CA SER A 267 6.09 16.19 -5.00
C SER A 267 5.59 16.09 -6.44
N TYR A 268 5.72 14.92 -7.07
CA TYR A 268 5.23 14.73 -8.43
C TYR A 268 3.71 14.91 -8.52
N SER A 269 2.96 14.45 -7.51
CA SER A 269 1.52 14.72 -7.45
C SER A 269 1.20 16.20 -7.27
N GLU A 270 2.00 16.98 -6.53
CA GLU A 270 1.85 18.43 -6.46
C GLU A 270 2.07 19.07 -7.84
N ILE A 271 3.16 18.71 -8.52
CA ILE A 271 3.51 19.25 -9.84
C ILE A 271 2.41 18.94 -10.86
N GLU A 272 1.83 17.75 -10.79
CA GLU A 272 0.68 17.38 -11.62
C GLU A 272 -0.55 18.26 -11.33
N VAL A 273 -0.90 18.44 -10.06
CA VAL A 273 -2.03 19.31 -9.65
C VAL A 273 -1.80 20.77 -10.05
N ALA A 274 -0.54 21.23 -10.01
CA ALA A 274 -0.18 22.59 -10.41
C ALA A 274 -0.45 22.90 -11.89
N ARG A 275 -0.70 21.88 -12.73
CA ARG A 275 -1.03 22.06 -14.16
C ARG A 275 -2.49 22.44 -14.39
N TYR A 276 -3.37 22.24 -13.42
CA TYR A 276 -4.77 22.64 -13.56
C TYR A 276 -4.89 24.17 -13.51
N GLU A 277 -5.80 24.73 -14.32
CA GLU A 277 -6.07 26.17 -14.33
C GLU A 277 -6.94 26.59 -13.15
N LYS A 278 -7.88 25.74 -12.76
CA LYS A 278 -8.86 25.97 -11.70
C LYS A 278 -9.08 24.69 -10.90
N TRP A 279 -9.74 24.82 -9.76
CA TRP A 279 -10.08 23.67 -8.92
C TRP A 279 -11.55 23.68 -8.55
N THR A 280 -12.36 22.99 -9.34
CA THR A 280 -13.81 22.92 -9.20
C THR A 280 -14.28 21.46 -9.03
N PRO A 281 -15.57 21.20 -8.80
CA PRO A 281 -16.11 19.84 -8.79
C PRO A 281 -15.70 19.00 -10.00
N LYS A 282 -15.56 19.62 -11.19
CA LYS A 282 -15.14 18.94 -12.41
C LYS A 282 -13.71 18.39 -12.29
N GLU A 283 -12.74 19.21 -11.91
CA GLU A 283 -11.35 18.77 -11.78
C GLU A 283 -11.16 17.76 -10.63
N ILE A 284 -11.96 17.88 -9.56
CA ILE A 284 -12.01 16.87 -8.48
C ILE A 284 -12.51 15.53 -9.02
N TYR A 285 -13.57 15.53 -9.83
CA TYR A 285 -14.08 14.31 -10.47
C TYR A 285 -13.04 13.70 -11.39
N GLU A 286 -12.52 14.47 -12.34
CA GLU A 286 -11.54 14.00 -13.35
C GLU A 286 -10.28 13.43 -12.69
N ARG A 287 -9.71 14.12 -11.70
CA ARG A 287 -8.56 13.59 -10.95
C ARG A 287 -8.95 12.36 -10.14
N GLY A 288 -10.15 12.34 -9.55
CA GLY A 288 -10.67 11.19 -8.81
C GLY A 288 -10.76 9.93 -9.66
N MET A 289 -11.33 10.03 -10.85
CA MET A 289 -11.43 8.93 -11.82
C MET A 289 -10.04 8.46 -12.24
N LYS A 290 -9.13 9.39 -12.57
CA LYS A 290 -7.74 9.06 -12.89
C LYS A 290 -7.00 8.31 -11.76
N LEU A 291 -7.26 8.66 -10.51
CA LEU A 291 -6.68 7.95 -9.36
C LEU A 291 -7.27 6.54 -9.21
N LEU A 292 -8.55 6.36 -9.54
CA LEU A 292 -9.18 5.04 -9.56
C LEU A 292 -8.73 4.18 -10.75
N ASP A 293 -8.41 4.80 -11.90
CA ASP A 293 -7.72 4.13 -13.01
C ASP A 293 -6.35 3.65 -12.56
N PHE A 294 -5.57 4.51 -11.91
CA PHE A 294 -4.29 4.11 -11.34
C PHE A 294 -4.44 2.97 -10.32
N LEU A 295 -5.47 2.99 -9.48
CA LEU A 295 -5.76 1.90 -8.55
C LEU A 295 -6.02 0.58 -9.30
N SER A 296 -6.80 0.65 -10.38
CA SER A 296 -7.11 -0.49 -11.24
C SER A 296 -5.84 -1.05 -11.87
N ASP A 297 -5.02 -0.20 -12.48
CA ASP A 297 -3.78 -0.59 -13.16
C ASP A 297 -2.71 -1.13 -12.19
N ARG A 298 -2.50 -0.47 -11.04
CA ARG A 298 -1.40 -0.80 -10.12
C ARG A 298 -1.58 -2.15 -9.44
N TRP A 299 -2.82 -2.52 -9.14
CA TRP A 299 -3.15 -3.80 -8.51
C TRP A 299 -3.91 -4.74 -9.44
N ASP A 300 -3.88 -4.44 -10.74
CA ASP A 300 -4.38 -5.30 -11.81
C ASP A 300 -5.82 -5.77 -11.54
N ILE A 301 -6.72 -4.84 -11.19
CA ILE A 301 -8.14 -5.13 -10.98
C ILE A 301 -9.01 -4.35 -11.93
N GLU A 302 -9.97 -5.03 -12.54
CA GLU A 302 -10.97 -4.39 -13.37
C GLU A 302 -12.03 -3.73 -12.50
N ILE A 303 -12.20 -2.43 -12.69
CA ILE A 303 -13.24 -1.63 -12.06
C ILE A 303 -13.97 -0.89 -13.17
N ASP A 304 -15.25 -1.17 -13.37
CA ASP A 304 -16.07 -0.44 -14.33
C ASP A 304 -16.34 1.00 -13.88
N GLU A 305 -16.75 1.85 -14.82
CA GLU A 305 -17.02 3.27 -14.57
C GLU A 305 -18.07 3.49 -13.49
N GLU A 306 -19.16 2.72 -13.50
CA GLU A 306 -20.23 2.84 -12.49
C GLU A 306 -19.69 2.55 -11.07
N THR A 307 -18.81 1.57 -10.95
CA THR A 307 -18.16 1.20 -9.70
C THR A 307 -17.16 2.27 -9.27
N LYS A 308 -16.39 2.85 -10.19
CA LYS A 308 -15.51 3.99 -9.89
C LYS A 308 -16.30 5.18 -9.37
N GLU A 309 -17.44 5.50 -9.96
CA GLU A 309 -18.30 6.59 -9.48
C GLU A 309 -18.81 6.34 -8.05
N LYS A 310 -19.26 5.11 -7.76
CA LYS A 310 -19.65 4.71 -6.39
C LYS A 310 -18.48 4.81 -5.41
N LEU A 311 -17.27 4.43 -5.83
CA LEU A 311 -16.07 4.56 -5.01
C LEU A 311 -15.69 6.03 -4.78
N LEU A 312 -15.86 6.89 -5.77
CA LEU A 312 -15.45 8.29 -5.66
C LEU A 312 -16.29 9.09 -4.67
N PHE A 313 -17.60 8.79 -4.56
CA PHE A 313 -18.54 9.59 -3.78
C PHE A 313 -19.41 8.84 -2.76
N GLY A 314 -19.33 7.51 -2.72
CA GLY A 314 -20.24 6.65 -1.94
C GLY A 314 -21.48 6.23 -2.72
N LYS A 315 -22.25 5.26 -2.18
CA LYS A 315 -23.49 4.79 -2.80
C LYS A 315 -24.59 5.84 -2.55
N ASN A 316 -25.14 6.40 -3.64
CA ASN A 316 -26.28 7.35 -3.65
C ASN A 316 -25.99 8.77 -3.10
N ARG A 317 -24.91 9.44 -3.54
CA ARG A 317 -24.59 10.83 -3.15
C ARG A 317 -24.35 11.76 -4.32
#